data_AF-A0A9P5PRZ3-F1
#
_entry.id   AF-A0A9P5PRZ3-F1
#
_cell.length_a   1.000
_cell.length_b   1.000
_cell.length_c   1.000
_cell.angle_alpha   90.00
_cell.angle_beta   90.00
_cell.angle_gamma   90.00
#
_symmetry.space_group_name_H-M   'P 1'
#
loop_
_entity.id
_entity.type
_entity.pdbx_description
1 polymer ?
#
loop_
_entity_poly.entity_id
_entity_poly.type
_entity_poly.pdbx_seq_one_letter_code
_entity_poly.pdbx_strand_id
1 'polypeptide(L)'
;MFTLATRGFRAHTSSFVHPHLSGLASLSGPHPHVPRFSQFSVLSHPRSHPRLHPQLASNGLPGPHQVQIRTLVNRSLTKPVPPTRGQFCFAEAITTPNEFLKKIGRSLDTKLTSLPDTWDGFWRISGLEMRSAGVGVKDRRYTLWCMAKFRRGIPVEEFAHEEKPKKTVRGWGPAVQNGKRIRSRRIKA
;
A
#
# COMPACT_ATOMS: atom_id res chain seq x y z
N MET A 1 -53.95 10.20 28.84
CA MET A 1 -53.66 8.93 29.52
C MET A 1 -52.16 8.86 29.79
N PHE A 2 -51.77 8.99 31.06
CA PHE A 2 -50.40 8.84 31.55
C PHE A 2 -50.12 7.37 31.87
N THR A 3 -48.98 6.80 31.47
CA THR A 3 -48.23 5.87 32.33
C THR A 3 -46.76 5.76 31.90
N LEU A 4 -45.88 5.94 32.89
CA LEU A 4 -44.43 5.78 32.88
C LEU A 4 -44.01 4.30 32.78
N ALA A 5 -42.83 4.01 32.23
CA ALA A 5 -42.06 2.85 32.64
C ALA A 5 -40.55 3.04 32.36
N THR A 6 -39.86 3.49 33.39
CA THR A 6 -38.41 3.41 33.61
C THR A 6 -37.97 1.96 33.87
N ARG A 7 -36.88 1.53 33.24
CA ARG A 7 -36.01 0.39 33.63
C ARG A 7 -34.63 0.69 33.02
N GLY A 8 -33.53 0.92 33.72
CA GLY A 8 -33.17 0.62 35.11
C GLY A 8 -32.60 -0.80 35.20
N PHE A 9 -31.28 -0.97 34.99
CA PHE A 9 -30.36 -2.06 35.40
C PHE A 9 -29.20 -2.17 34.38
N ARG A 10 -27.93 -2.41 34.69
CA ARG A 10 -27.22 -2.67 35.95
C ARG A 10 -25.74 -2.44 35.64
N ALA A 11 -25.04 -1.63 36.43
CA ALA A 11 -23.59 -1.52 36.36
C ALA A 11 -22.98 -2.82 36.92
N HIS A 12 -22.08 -3.44 36.16
CA HIS A 12 -21.21 -4.50 36.65
C HIS A 12 -19.78 -3.97 36.70
N THR A 13 -19.39 -3.56 37.89
CA THR A 13 -18.00 -3.34 38.28
C THR A 13 -17.31 -4.71 38.36
N SER A 14 -16.45 -5.04 37.39
CA SER A 14 -15.55 -6.18 37.50
C SER A 14 -14.19 -5.68 37.99
N SER A 15 -13.99 -5.77 39.29
CA SER A 15 -12.68 -5.78 39.93
C SER A 15 -11.88 -6.98 39.47
N PHE A 16 -10.75 -6.77 38.81
CA PHE A 16 -9.75 -7.83 38.62
C PHE A 16 -8.32 -7.28 38.78
N VAL A 17 -7.87 -7.37 40.03
CA VAL A 17 -6.56 -7.84 40.52
C VAL A 17 -5.36 -7.62 39.60
N HIS A 18 -4.47 -6.71 40.03
CA HIS A 18 -3.07 -6.69 39.66
C HIS A 18 -2.29 -7.81 40.38
N PRO A 19 -1.47 -8.60 39.68
CA PRO A 19 -0.30 -9.22 40.30
C PRO A 19 0.93 -8.34 40.13
N HIS A 20 1.39 -7.82 41.27
CA HIS A 20 2.73 -7.34 41.51
C HIS A 20 3.71 -8.52 41.46
N LEU A 21 4.65 -8.51 40.51
CA LEU A 21 5.83 -9.37 40.53
C LEU A 21 7.08 -8.50 40.49
N SER A 22 7.72 -8.44 41.66
CA SER A 22 9.10 -8.05 41.88
C SER A 22 10.03 -9.16 41.41
N GLY A 23 11.20 -8.79 40.89
CA GLY A 23 12.33 -9.69 40.62
C GLY A 23 13.20 -9.11 39.50
N LEU A 24 14.18 -8.27 39.82
CA LEU A 24 15.57 -8.62 40.17
C LEU A 24 16.38 -9.26 39.04
N ALA A 25 17.64 -8.77 38.98
CA ALA A 25 18.82 -9.32 38.32
C ALA A 25 19.15 -8.80 36.91
N SER A 26 19.94 -7.73 36.94
CA SER A 26 21.13 -7.52 36.11
C SER A 26 21.69 -8.78 35.46
N LEU A 27 21.80 -8.75 34.13
CA LEU A 27 22.87 -9.44 33.42
C LEU A 27 23.45 -8.47 32.37
N SER A 28 24.53 -7.83 32.79
CA SER A 28 25.54 -7.25 31.93
C SER A 28 26.14 -8.33 31.02
N GLY A 29 25.89 -8.22 29.71
CA GLY A 29 26.57 -9.00 28.68
C GLY A 29 27.41 -8.08 27.79
N PRO A 30 28.68 -8.41 27.52
CA PRO A 30 29.64 -7.51 26.90
C PRO A 30 29.38 -7.29 25.40
N HIS A 31 29.58 -6.03 24.99
CA HIS A 31 29.60 -5.56 23.61
C HIS A 31 30.58 -6.35 22.73
N PRO A 32 30.15 -6.89 21.57
CA PRO A 32 31.08 -7.28 20.53
C PRO A 32 31.63 -6.03 19.84
N HIS A 33 32.93 -5.82 20.06
CA HIS A 33 33.81 -4.88 19.39
C HIS A 33 33.73 -5.06 17.86
N VAL A 34 33.16 -4.08 17.16
CA VAL A 34 33.15 -4.07 15.69
C VAL A 34 34.52 -3.63 15.19
N PRO A 35 35.26 -4.46 14.42
CA PRO A 35 36.53 -4.04 13.85
C PRO A 35 36.30 -2.94 12.81
N ARG A 36 36.97 -1.82 13.05
CA ARG A 36 37.19 -0.67 12.16
C ARG A 36 37.79 -1.16 10.85
N PHE A 37 36.94 -1.39 9.84
CA PHE A 37 37.42 -1.75 8.51
C PHE A 37 38.15 -0.57 7.89
N SER A 38 39.40 -0.86 7.57
CA SER A 38 40.39 -0.03 6.93
C SER A 38 39.88 0.59 5.64
N GLN A 39 40.43 1.76 5.35
CA GLN A 39 40.23 2.57 4.17
C GLN A 39 40.37 1.74 2.89
N PHE A 40 39.32 1.73 2.06
CA PHE A 40 39.48 1.36 0.66
C PHE A 40 40.13 2.54 -0.05
N SER A 41 41.44 2.42 -0.26
CA SER A 41 42.20 3.25 -1.19
C SER A 41 41.54 3.20 -2.57
N VAL A 42 41.13 4.37 -3.05
CA VAL A 42 40.59 4.59 -4.38
C VAL A 42 41.73 4.37 -5.39
N LEU A 43 41.78 3.19 -6.01
CA LEU A 43 42.70 2.95 -7.12
C LEU A 43 42.13 3.61 -8.38
N SER A 44 42.48 4.88 -8.54
CA SER A 44 42.27 5.70 -9.73
C SER A 44 42.96 5.03 -10.93
N HIS A 45 42.20 4.32 -11.76
CA HIS A 45 42.71 3.86 -13.05
C HIS A 45 42.67 5.03 -14.03
N PRO A 46 43.80 5.46 -14.63
CA PRO A 46 43.77 6.43 -15.71
C PRO A 46 43.13 5.75 -16.93
N ARG A 47 41.92 6.20 -17.28
CA ARG A 47 41.23 5.83 -18.51
C ARG A 47 41.97 6.50 -19.67
N SER A 48 42.94 5.79 -20.26
CA SER A 48 43.58 6.18 -21.51
C SER A 48 42.53 6.18 -22.63
N HIS A 49 41.99 7.36 -22.95
CA HIS A 49 41.21 7.56 -24.16
C HIS A 49 42.18 7.68 -25.35
N PRO A 50 42.14 6.78 -26.35
CA PRO A 50 42.82 7.05 -27.61
C PRO A 50 42.16 8.22 -28.32
N ARG A 51 43.05 9.17 -28.64
CA ARG A 51 42.97 10.34 -29.49
C ARG A 51 41.95 10.27 -30.64
N LEU A 52 41.20 11.35 -30.78
CA LEU A 52 40.24 11.65 -31.85
C LEU A 52 40.85 11.48 -33.25
N HIS A 53 40.18 10.70 -34.10
CA HIS A 53 40.27 10.82 -35.55
C HIS A 53 39.14 11.75 -36.04
N PRO A 54 39.42 12.82 -36.80
CA PRO A 54 38.38 13.55 -37.50
C PRO A 54 38.01 12.75 -38.76
N GLN A 55 36.97 11.91 -38.67
CA GLN A 55 36.33 11.34 -39.83
C GLN A 55 35.29 12.33 -40.37
N LEU A 56 35.35 12.51 -41.68
CA LEU A 56 34.63 13.48 -42.48
C LEU A 56 33.13 13.40 -42.20
N ALA A 57 32.52 14.54 -41.85
CA ALA A 57 31.09 14.70 -41.74
C ALA A 57 30.45 14.57 -43.13
N SER A 58 30.05 13.35 -43.50
CA SER A 58 28.98 13.17 -44.48
C SER A 58 27.68 13.60 -43.80
N ASN A 59 27.04 14.62 -44.33
CA ASN A 59 25.75 15.15 -43.90
C ASN A 59 24.66 14.05 -43.97
N GLY A 60 24.54 13.27 -42.89
CA GLY A 60 23.40 12.41 -42.64
C GLY A 60 22.23 13.27 -42.19
N LEU A 61 21.20 13.37 -43.03
CA LEU A 61 19.92 13.97 -42.68
C LEU A 61 19.43 13.40 -41.33
N PRO A 62 19.00 14.23 -40.37
CA PRO A 62 18.38 13.74 -39.16
C PRO A 62 17.11 12.98 -39.56
N GLY A 63 17.10 11.66 -39.34
CA GLY A 63 15.94 10.81 -39.60
C GLY A 63 14.72 11.34 -38.85
N PRO A 64 13.50 11.14 -39.38
CA PRO A 64 12.29 11.62 -38.71
C PRO A 64 12.26 11.03 -37.31
N HIS A 65 12.25 11.90 -36.29
CA HIS A 65 11.98 11.50 -34.91
C HIS A 65 10.62 10.82 -34.92
N GLN A 66 10.64 9.48 -34.91
CA GLN A 66 9.44 8.67 -34.90
C GLN A 66 8.77 8.92 -33.56
N VAL A 67 7.82 9.87 -33.55
CA VAL A 67 6.96 10.12 -32.40
C VAL A 67 6.22 8.83 -32.18
N GLN A 68 6.69 8.02 -31.22
CA GLN A 68 6.04 6.77 -30.86
C GLN A 68 4.70 7.12 -30.20
N ILE A 69 3.65 7.19 -31.01
CA ILE A 69 2.28 7.31 -30.54
C ILE A 69 1.96 6.00 -29.84
N ARG A 70 2.02 5.99 -28.50
CA ARG A 70 1.69 4.82 -27.70
C ARG A 70 0.19 4.57 -27.82
N THR A 71 -0.20 3.57 -28.61
CA THR A 71 -1.60 3.12 -28.66
C THR A 71 -1.99 2.52 -27.31
N LEU A 72 -3.14 2.95 -26.78
CA LEU A 72 -3.65 2.45 -25.52
C LEU A 72 -4.32 1.09 -25.76
N VAL A 73 -3.54 0.01 -25.68
CA VAL A 73 -4.06 -1.36 -25.80
C VAL A 73 -4.58 -1.84 -24.44
N ASN A 74 -5.84 -2.29 -24.41
CA ASN A 74 -6.43 -2.88 -23.22
C ASN A 74 -5.88 -4.30 -22.96
N ARG A 75 -4.77 -4.38 -22.22
CA ARG A 75 -4.11 -5.64 -21.84
C ARG A 75 -4.90 -6.51 -20.85
N SER A 76 -6.08 -6.08 -20.38
CA SER A 76 -6.89 -6.91 -19.47
C SER A 76 -7.61 -8.03 -20.21
N LEU A 77 -8.03 -7.78 -21.46
CA LEU A 77 -8.77 -8.73 -22.29
C LEU A 77 -7.92 -9.91 -22.76
N THR A 78 -6.61 -9.72 -22.90
CA THR A 78 -5.67 -10.74 -23.39
C THR A 78 -5.08 -11.60 -22.28
N LYS A 79 -5.33 -11.27 -21.01
CA LYS A 79 -4.81 -12.04 -19.89
C LYS A 79 -5.72 -13.23 -19.57
N PRO A 80 -5.16 -14.41 -19.26
CA PRO A 80 -5.97 -15.52 -18.81
C PRO A 80 -6.72 -15.15 -17.52
N VAL A 81 -7.94 -15.64 -17.43
CA VAL A 81 -8.73 -15.56 -16.20
C VAL A 81 -8.20 -16.63 -15.25
N PRO A 82 -7.81 -16.25 -14.01
CA PRO A 82 -7.32 -17.22 -13.06
C PRO A 82 -8.45 -18.19 -12.67
N PRO A 83 -8.17 -19.49 -12.52
CA PRO A 83 -9.16 -20.44 -12.01
C PRO A 83 -9.58 -20.02 -10.59
N THR A 84 -10.83 -20.29 -10.23
CA THR A 84 -11.28 -20.21 -8.84
C THR A 84 -10.42 -21.17 -8.02
N ARG A 85 -9.73 -20.67 -6.99
CA ARG A 85 -8.71 -21.44 -6.25
C ARG A 85 -9.32 -22.42 -5.24
N GLY A 86 -10.31 -23.20 -5.67
CA GLY A 86 -11.09 -24.07 -4.80
C GLY A 86 -10.45 -25.42 -4.45
N GLN A 87 -9.38 -25.86 -5.13
CA GLN A 87 -8.96 -27.27 -5.04
C GLN A 87 -7.47 -27.56 -4.83
N PHE A 88 -6.53 -26.64 -5.13
CA PHE A 88 -5.10 -27.02 -5.22
C PHE A 88 -4.10 -26.04 -4.60
N CYS A 89 -4.54 -25.03 -3.84
CA CYS A 89 -3.63 -24.07 -3.23
C CYS A 89 -4.05 -23.79 -1.80
N PHE A 90 -3.11 -23.80 -0.86
CA PHE A 90 -3.30 -23.53 0.58
C PHE A 90 -3.87 -22.14 0.91
N ALA A 91 -4.22 -21.34 -0.09
CA ALA A 91 -4.93 -20.08 0.09
C ALA A 91 -6.42 -20.37 -0.05
N GLU A 92 -7.22 -19.96 0.95
CA GLU A 92 -8.67 -20.13 0.99
C GLU A 92 -9.36 -20.00 -0.38
N ALA A 93 -10.36 -20.84 -0.61
CA ALA A 93 -11.10 -20.97 -1.86
C ALA A 93 -11.92 -19.71 -2.19
N ILE A 94 -11.26 -18.69 -2.74
CA ILE A 94 -11.93 -17.49 -3.26
C ILE A 94 -12.66 -17.88 -4.53
N THR A 95 -13.98 -17.98 -4.43
CA THR A 95 -14.86 -18.44 -5.52
C THR A 95 -15.64 -17.28 -6.13
N THR A 96 -15.92 -16.25 -5.33
CA THR A 96 -16.68 -15.08 -5.77
C THR A 96 -15.81 -13.81 -5.84
N PRO A 97 -16.09 -12.87 -6.75
CA PRO A 97 -15.44 -11.57 -6.76
C PRO A 97 -15.64 -10.80 -5.46
N ASN A 98 -16.81 -10.92 -4.84
CA ASN A 98 -17.11 -10.23 -3.58
C ASN A 98 -16.23 -10.73 -2.42
N GLU A 99 -16.00 -12.04 -2.30
CA GLU A 99 -15.03 -12.61 -1.36
C GLU A 99 -13.62 -12.07 -1.60
N PHE A 100 -13.20 -11.99 -2.87
CA PHE A 100 -11.90 -11.41 -3.22
C PHE A 100 -11.80 -9.96 -2.75
N LEU A 101 -12.83 -9.15 -3.00
CA LEU A 101 -12.88 -7.73 -2.63
C LEU A 101 -12.89 -7.51 -1.12
N LYS A 102 -13.58 -8.37 -0.36
CA LYS A 102 -13.55 -8.35 1.11
C LYS A 102 -12.16 -8.69 1.64
N LYS A 103 -11.49 -9.68 1.07
CA LYS A 103 -10.15 -10.12 1.50
C LYS A 103 -9.06 -9.08 1.23
N ILE A 104 -9.11 -8.34 0.12
CA ILE A 104 -8.13 -7.27 -0.16
C ILE A 104 -8.35 -6.00 0.68
N GLY A 105 -9.52 -5.86 1.32
CA GLY A 105 -9.88 -4.76 2.21
C GLY A 105 -10.21 -3.44 1.52
N ARG A 106 -10.05 -2.33 2.26
CA ARG A 106 -10.25 -0.92 1.79
C ARG A 106 -11.69 -0.58 1.37
N SER A 107 -12.66 -1.27 1.96
CA SER A 107 -14.09 -1.13 1.68
C SER A 107 -14.42 -1.21 0.18
N LEU A 108 -13.65 -2.00 -0.57
CA LEU A 108 -13.78 -2.11 -2.02
C LEU A 108 -15.03 -2.86 -2.44
N ASP A 109 -15.54 -3.72 -1.57
CA ASP A 109 -16.85 -4.36 -1.67
C ASP A 109 -17.98 -3.32 -1.87
N THR A 110 -17.97 -2.23 -1.10
CA THR A 110 -18.99 -1.18 -1.20
C THR A 110 -18.80 -0.22 -2.38
N LYS A 111 -17.55 -0.04 -2.83
CA LYS A 111 -17.19 0.93 -3.89
C LYS A 111 -17.33 0.35 -5.29
N LEU A 112 -17.39 -0.98 -5.40
CA LEU A 112 -17.38 -1.72 -6.66
C LEU A 112 -18.73 -2.40 -6.95
N THR A 113 -19.80 -2.04 -6.24
CA THR A 113 -21.16 -2.57 -6.44
C THR A 113 -21.68 -2.40 -7.88
N SER A 114 -21.17 -1.40 -8.60
CA SER A 114 -21.55 -1.13 -10.00
C SER A 114 -20.87 -2.06 -11.02
N LEU A 115 -20.00 -2.97 -10.60
CA LEU A 115 -19.26 -3.88 -11.49
C LEU A 115 -19.91 -5.28 -11.51
N PRO A 116 -19.68 -6.07 -12.56
CA PRO A 116 -20.26 -7.41 -12.67
C PRO A 116 -19.76 -8.35 -11.57
N ASP A 117 -20.70 -9.05 -10.94
CA ASP A 117 -20.44 -10.09 -9.93
C ASP A 117 -19.93 -11.41 -10.53
N THR A 118 -19.94 -11.53 -11.85
CA THR A 118 -19.45 -12.71 -12.57
C THR A 118 -17.92 -12.78 -12.48
N TRP A 119 -17.37 -13.96 -12.11
CA TRP A 119 -15.91 -14.17 -12.00
C TRP A 119 -15.16 -13.79 -13.28
N ASP A 120 -15.53 -14.37 -14.42
CA ASP A 120 -14.88 -14.07 -15.72
C ASP A 120 -14.98 -12.58 -16.09
N GLY A 121 -16.16 -11.99 -15.91
CA GLY A 121 -16.41 -10.57 -16.13
C GLY A 121 -15.49 -9.70 -15.29
N PHE A 122 -15.40 -9.99 -13.99
CA PHE A 122 -14.56 -9.26 -13.03
C PHE A 122 -13.08 -9.25 -13.45
N TRP A 123 -12.53 -10.39 -13.87
CA TRP A 123 -11.12 -10.51 -14.25
C TRP A 123 -10.76 -9.88 -15.60
N ARG A 124 -11.77 -9.57 -16.43
CA ARG A 124 -11.64 -8.89 -17.72
C ARG A 124 -11.84 -7.37 -17.63
N ILE A 125 -12.25 -6.85 -16.47
CA ILE A 125 -12.44 -5.41 -16.27
C ILE A 125 -11.13 -4.65 -16.51
N SER A 126 -11.25 -3.52 -17.21
CA SER A 126 -10.16 -2.60 -17.44
C SER A 126 -10.24 -1.37 -16.52
N GLY A 127 -9.12 -0.65 -16.36
CA GLY A 127 -9.11 0.59 -15.60
C GLY A 127 -9.99 1.71 -16.19
N LEU A 128 -10.35 1.61 -17.48
CA LEU A 128 -11.31 2.51 -18.15
C LEU A 128 -12.73 2.22 -17.69
N GLU A 129 -13.14 0.94 -17.69
CA GLU A 129 -14.45 0.52 -17.19
C GLU A 129 -14.66 0.94 -15.73
N MET A 130 -13.65 0.71 -14.87
CA MET A 130 -13.72 1.15 -13.48
C MET A 130 -13.77 2.69 -13.33
N ARG A 131 -13.18 3.44 -14.29
CA ARG A 131 -13.26 4.91 -14.29
C ARG A 131 -14.67 5.35 -14.69
N SER A 132 -15.27 4.73 -15.69
CA SER A 132 -16.65 4.97 -16.10
C SER A 132 -17.63 4.65 -14.99
N ALA A 133 -17.36 3.61 -14.20
CA ALA A 133 -18.12 3.25 -13.00
C ALA A 133 -17.88 4.20 -11.78
N GLY A 134 -17.07 5.25 -11.93
CA GLY A 134 -16.86 6.26 -10.88
C GLY A 134 -15.85 5.87 -9.78
N VAL A 135 -15.16 4.73 -9.88
CA VAL A 135 -14.19 4.27 -8.88
C VAL A 135 -13.01 5.24 -8.79
N GLY A 136 -12.55 5.62 -7.59
CA GLY A 136 -11.42 6.53 -7.42
C GLY A 136 -10.08 6.01 -7.99
N VAL A 137 -9.18 6.91 -8.40
CA VAL A 137 -7.89 6.53 -9.05
C VAL A 137 -7.05 5.57 -8.19
N LYS A 138 -7.01 5.80 -6.87
CA LYS A 138 -6.24 4.97 -5.93
C LYS A 138 -6.78 3.55 -5.86
N ASP A 139 -8.10 3.44 -5.76
CA ASP A 139 -8.80 2.17 -5.62
C ASP A 139 -8.67 1.36 -6.91
N ARG A 140 -8.85 1.98 -8.07
CA ARG A 140 -8.59 1.32 -9.38
C ARG A 140 -7.18 0.75 -9.49
N ARG A 141 -6.16 1.54 -9.12
CA ARG A 141 -4.75 1.09 -9.18
C ARG A 141 -4.50 -0.06 -8.21
N TYR A 142 -5.07 0.02 -7.02
CA TYR A 142 -4.93 -1.01 -6.00
C TYR A 142 -5.61 -2.32 -6.43
N THR A 143 -6.87 -2.28 -6.86
CA THR A 143 -7.60 -3.47 -7.34
C THR A 143 -6.86 -4.15 -8.49
N LEU A 144 -6.42 -3.40 -9.51
CA LEU A 144 -5.69 -3.97 -10.65
C LEU A 144 -4.33 -4.57 -10.25
N TRP A 145 -3.68 -3.98 -9.24
CA TRP A 145 -2.43 -4.52 -8.68
C TRP A 145 -2.68 -5.82 -7.91
N CYS A 146 -3.70 -5.87 -7.05
CA CYS A 146 -4.14 -7.08 -6.36
C CYS A 146 -4.49 -8.20 -7.33
N MET A 147 -5.24 -7.89 -8.39
CA MET A 147 -5.55 -8.83 -9.46
C MET A 147 -4.28 -9.38 -10.14
N ALA A 148 -3.29 -8.51 -10.41
CA ALA A 148 -2.03 -8.93 -11.01
C ALA A 148 -1.22 -9.84 -10.08
N LYS A 149 -1.27 -9.60 -8.76
CA LYS A 149 -0.63 -10.44 -7.73
C LYS A 149 -1.31 -11.79 -7.61
N PHE A 150 -2.63 -11.82 -7.56
CA PHE A 150 -3.42 -13.05 -7.52
C PHE A 150 -3.14 -13.95 -8.73
N ARG A 151 -3.09 -13.37 -9.93
CA ARG A 151 -2.71 -14.08 -11.17
C ARG A 151 -1.32 -14.74 -11.11
N ARG A 152 -0.43 -14.25 -10.26
CA ARG A 152 0.95 -14.77 -10.12
C ARG A 152 1.10 -15.90 -9.10
N GLY A 153 0.04 -16.33 -8.43
CA GLY A 153 0.18 -17.35 -7.37
C GLY A 153 0.18 -16.81 -5.95
N ILE A 154 0.40 -15.52 -5.76
CA ILE A 154 0.67 -14.94 -4.43
C ILE A 154 -0.63 -14.98 -3.58
N PRO A 155 -0.58 -15.46 -2.33
CA PRO A 155 -1.74 -15.48 -1.44
C PRO A 155 -2.19 -14.05 -1.09
N VAL A 156 -3.50 -13.85 -0.93
CA VAL A 156 -4.09 -12.50 -0.74
C VAL A 156 -3.62 -11.84 0.55
N GLU A 157 -3.44 -12.64 1.59
CA GLU A 157 -3.01 -12.18 2.92
C GLU A 157 -1.64 -11.51 2.92
N GLU A 158 -0.75 -11.91 2.01
CA GLU A 158 0.62 -11.36 1.93
C GLU A 158 0.63 -9.93 1.36
N PHE A 159 -0.29 -9.61 0.45
CA PHE A 159 -0.29 -8.32 -0.24
C PHE A 159 -1.46 -7.40 0.12
N ALA A 160 -2.49 -7.92 0.80
CA ALA A 160 -3.63 -7.12 1.23
C ALA A 160 -3.18 -6.10 2.28
N HIS A 161 -3.50 -4.83 2.03
CA HIS A 161 -3.20 -3.74 2.94
C HIS A 161 -4.45 -2.92 3.20
N GLU A 162 -4.74 -2.72 4.48
CA GLU A 162 -5.84 -1.86 4.92
C GLU A 162 -5.60 -0.39 4.54
N GLU A 163 -6.68 0.40 4.55
CA GLU A 163 -6.56 1.83 4.34
C GLU A 163 -5.79 2.46 5.50
N LYS A 164 -4.64 3.06 5.18
CA LYS A 164 -3.91 3.86 6.16
C LYS A 164 -4.82 4.97 6.68
N PRO A 165 -5.02 5.07 8.01
CA PRO A 165 -5.88 6.08 8.58
C PRO A 165 -5.37 7.47 8.20
N LYS A 166 -6.31 8.40 8.00
CA LYS A 166 -5.96 9.78 7.66
C LYS A 166 -5.14 10.37 8.80
N LYS A 167 -4.03 11.04 8.46
CA LYS A 167 -3.23 11.80 9.43
C LYS A 167 -4.10 12.88 10.09
N THR A 168 -4.33 12.75 11.39
CA THR A 168 -5.11 13.71 12.19
C THR A 168 -4.31 14.99 12.46
N VAL A 169 -3.01 14.88 12.73
CA VAL A 169 -2.14 16.00 13.09
C VAL A 169 -1.06 16.22 12.03
N ARG A 170 -0.98 17.43 11.46
CA ARG A 170 0.07 17.86 10.53
C ARG A 170 1.01 18.86 11.22
N GLY A 171 2.10 18.34 11.79
CA GLY A 171 3.14 19.13 12.45
C GLY A 171 3.33 18.71 13.91
N TRP A 172 4.59 18.65 14.33
CA TRP A 172 5.02 18.35 15.70
C TRP A 172 6.00 19.44 16.12
N GLY A 173 5.71 20.12 17.23
CA GLY A 173 6.63 21.09 17.82
C GLY A 173 5.98 21.88 18.95
N PRO A 174 6.77 22.58 19.79
CA PRO A 174 6.25 23.37 20.91
C PRO A 174 5.18 24.39 20.48
N ALA A 175 5.31 24.92 19.26
CA ALA A 175 4.35 25.86 18.68
C ALA A 175 3.10 25.21 18.06
N VAL A 176 3.05 23.88 17.89
CA VAL A 176 1.92 23.14 17.29
C VAL A 176 1.67 21.84 18.08
N GLN A 177 0.74 21.88 19.02
CA GLN A 177 0.26 20.69 19.73
C GLN A 177 -1.14 20.32 19.24
N ASN A 178 -1.42 19.03 19.09
CA ASN A 178 -2.73 18.51 18.64
C ASN A 178 -3.22 19.12 17.31
N GLY A 179 -2.30 19.49 16.41
CA GLY A 179 -2.62 20.12 15.13
C GLY A 179 -3.06 21.58 15.23
N LYS A 180 -3.05 22.17 16.43
CA LYS A 180 -3.36 23.58 16.67
C LYS A 180 -2.08 24.37 16.98
N ARG A 181 -1.89 25.50 16.31
CA ARG A 181 -0.81 26.44 16.65
C ARG A 181 -1.10 27.05 18.02
N ILE A 182 -0.21 26.82 18.98
CA ILE A 182 -0.24 27.49 20.27
C ILE A 182 0.39 28.87 20.10
N ARG A 183 -0.33 29.92 20.46
CA ARG A 183 0.23 31.26 20.64
C ARG A 183 0.46 31.48 22.12
N SER A 184 1.54 32.15 22.49
CA SER A 184 1.77 32.54 23.89
C SER A 184 0.55 33.32 24.39
N ARG A 185 -0.04 32.88 25.51
CA ARG A 185 -1.04 33.69 26.21
C ARG A 185 -0.29 34.80 26.93
N ARG A 186 -0.51 36.05 26.53
CA ARG A 186 -0.19 37.20 27.39
C ARG A 186 -1.16 37.13 28.58
N ILE A 187 -0.65 36.81 29.76
CA ILE A 187 -1.42 37.00 31.00
C ILE A 187 -1.70 38.50 31.06
N LYS A 188 -2.98 38.89 30.98
CA LYS A 188 -3.38 40.24 31.35
C LYS A 188 -3.31 40.27 32.87
N ALA A 189 -2.35 41.03 33.38
CA ALA A 189 -2.33 41.46 34.78
C ALA A 189 -3.55 42.34 35.05
#